data_AF-E6TPS3-F1
#
_entry.id   AF-E6TPS3-F1
#
_cell.length_a   1.000
_cell.length_b   1.000
_cell.length_c   1.000
_cell.angle_alpha   90.00
_cell.angle_beta   90.00
_cell.angle_gamma   90.00
#
_symmetry.space_group_name_H-M   'P 1'
#
loop_
_entity.id
_entity.type
_entity.pdbx_description
1 polymer ?
#
loop_
_entity_poly.entity_id
_entity_poly.type
_entity_poly.pdbx_seq_one_letter_code
_entity_poly.pdbx_strand_id
1 'polypeptide(L)'
;MGVSVSSLALLDARADDVGSRIHWEMHVRAGGDPESVGPTAGAGHVFIYGPVRLDDRAVAHINALRDALLRRERCIVEDHQGRPRLI
;
A
#
# COMPACT_ATOMS: atom_id res chain seq x y z
N MET A 1 -5.94 -16.93 13.59
CA MET A 1 -7.15 -16.26 13.07
C MET A 1 -6.75 -15.73 11.71
N GLY A 2 -7.07 -16.48 10.65
CA GLY A 2 -6.63 -16.12 9.30
C GLY A 2 -7.24 -14.79 8.91
N VAL A 3 -6.39 -13.90 8.39
CA VAL A 3 -6.78 -12.68 7.70
C VAL A 3 -7.93 -13.02 6.74
N SER A 4 -9.14 -12.54 7.04
CA SER A 4 -10.26 -12.80 6.15
C SER A 4 -9.92 -12.16 4.80
N VAL A 5 -9.93 -12.96 3.74
CA VAL A 5 -9.62 -12.55 2.35
C VAL A 5 -10.36 -11.26 1.97
N SER A 6 -11.56 -11.06 2.55
CA SER A 6 -12.37 -9.85 2.47
C SER A 6 -11.64 -8.57 2.91
N SER A 7 -10.88 -8.60 4.01
CA SER A 7 -10.15 -7.43 4.51
C SER A 7 -8.99 -7.06 3.58
N LEU A 8 -8.27 -8.04 3.04
CA LEU A 8 -7.20 -7.77 2.08
C LEU A 8 -7.77 -7.22 0.77
N ALA A 9 -8.86 -7.78 0.25
CA ALA A 9 -9.51 -7.29 -0.96
C ALA A 9 -10.06 -5.85 -0.80
N LEU A 10 -10.64 -5.52 0.37
CA LEU A 10 -11.07 -4.15 0.67
C LEU A 10 -9.90 -3.18 0.75
N LEU A 11 -8.80 -3.60 1.37
CA LEU A 11 -7.57 -2.81 1.41
C LEU A 11 -7.01 -2.61 0.01
N ASP A 12 -6.96 -3.64 -0.82
CA ASP A 12 -6.45 -3.58 -2.19
C ASP A 12 -7.29 -2.64 -3.06
N ALA A 13 -8.62 -2.81 -3.08
CA ALA A 13 -9.53 -1.94 -3.82
C ALA A 13 -9.39 -0.45 -3.44
N ARG A 14 -9.12 -0.19 -2.15
CA ARG A 14 -8.87 1.18 -1.69
C ARG A 14 -7.48 1.69 -2.05
N ALA A 15 -6.47 0.83 -2.15
CA ALA A 15 -5.17 1.23 -2.69
C ALA A 15 -5.30 1.61 -4.17
N ASP A 16 -6.05 0.83 -4.94
CA ASP A 16 -6.29 1.06 -6.37
C ASP A 16 -6.98 2.42 -6.62
N ASP A 17 -8.06 2.74 -5.89
CA ASP A 17 -8.73 4.05 -5.96
C ASP A 17 -7.79 5.22 -5.63
N VAL A 18 -6.97 5.08 -4.57
CA VAL A 18 -6.00 6.11 -4.18
C VAL A 18 -4.91 6.25 -5.23
N GLY A 19 -4.37 5.13 -5.72
CA GLY A 19 -3.35 5.08 -6.76
C GLY A 19 -3.80 5.78 -8.03
N SER A 20 -4.99 5.44 -8.52
CA SER A 20 -5.59 6.06 -9.70
C SER A 20 -5.68 7.59 -9.59
N ARG A 21 -6.03 8.12 -8.40
CA ARG A 21 -6.11 9.57 -8.14
C ARG A 21 -4.76 10.27 -8.12
N ILE A 22 -3.67 9.56 -7.81
CA ILE A 22 -2.32 10.11 -7.76
C ILE A 22 -1.45 9.64 -8.95
N HIS A 23 -2.07 9.04 -9.97
CA HIS A 23 -1.42 8.49 -11.16
C HIS A 23 -0.38 7.41 -10.89
N TRP A 24 -0.62 6.58 -9.87
CA TRP A 24 0.19 5.42 -9.53
C TRP A 24 -0.63 4.13 -9.57
N GLU A 25 -0.08 3.07 -10.13
CA GLU A 25 -0.63 1.72 -9.93
C GLU A 25 -0.34 1.30 -8.48
N MET A 26 -1.36 1.18 -7.64
CA MET A 26 -1.20 0.86 -6.22
C MET A 26 -2.05 -0.34 -5.81
N HIS A 27 -1.46 -1.23 -5.03
CA HIS A 27 -2.10 -2.45 -4.54
C HIS A 27 -1.71 -2.72 -3.09
N VAL A 28 -2.44 -3.61 -2.40
CA VAL A 28 -2.01 -4.19 -1.12
C VAL A 28 -1.75 -5.67 -1.33
N ARG A 29 -0.53 -6.10 -1.02
CA ARG A 29 -0.12 -7.49 -1.19
C ARG A 29 0.38 -8.08 0.12
N ALA A 30 0.19 -9.39 0.26
CA ALA A 30 0.87 -10.16 1.28
C ALA A 30 2.38 -10.17 0.99
N GLY A 31 3.18 -10.14 2.06
CA GLY A 31 4.62 -10.30 2.00
C GLY A 31 5.02 -11.77 1.87
N GLY A 32 6.20 -12.10 2.39
CA GLY A 32 6.69 -13.49 2.42
C GLY A 32 5.87 -14.42 3.34
N ASP A 33 5.04 -13.85 4.22
CA ASP A 33 4.11 -14.56 5.11
C ASP A 33 2.67 -14.04 4.85
N PRO A 34 1.66 -14.93 4.88
CA PRO A 34 0.26 -14.56 4.65
C PRO A 34 -0.33 -13.63 5.71
N GLU A 35 0.25 -13.53 6.92
CA GLU A 35 -0.20 -12.59 7.95
C GLU A 35 0.35 -11.18 7.76
N SER A 36 1.38 -10.99 6.94
CA SER A 36 2.04 -9.70 6.74
C SER A 36 1.63 -9.10 5.40
N VAL A 37 1.17 -7.85 5.40
CA VAL A 37 0.75 -7.15 4.18
C VAL A 37 1.35 -5.75 4.11
N GLY A 38 1.43 -5.20 2.91
CA GLY A 38 1.87 -3.83 2.71
C GLY A 38 1.37 -3.24 1.39
N PRO A 39 1.20 -1.91 1.33
CA PRO A 39 0.95 -1.24 0.07
C PRO A 39 2.18 -1.32 -0.84
N THR A 40 1.91 -1.65 -2.08
CA THR A 40 2.86 -1.71 -3.18
C THR A 40 2.50 -0.69 -4.25
N ALA A 41 3.50 -0.19 -4.98
CA ALA A 41 3.27 0.70 -6.11
C ALA A 41 4.06 0.29 -7.35
N GLY A 42 3.58 0.76 -8.51
CA GLY A 42 4.14 0.53 -9.84
C GLY A 42 3.96 -0.89 -10.35
N ALA A 43 4.27 -1.10 -11.64
CA ALA A 43 4.12 -2.38 -12.33
C ALA A 43 4.93 -3.54 -11.70
N GLY A 44 5.98 -3.21 -10.95
CA GLY A 44 6.79 -4.18 -10.21
C GLY A 44 6.20 -4.58 -8.85
N HIS A 45 5.09 -3.97 -8.44
CA HIS A 45 4.49 -4.08 -7.10
C HIS A 45 5.54 -3.97 -5.99
N VAL A 46 6.32 -2.90 -6.01
CA VAL A 46 7.36 -2.64 -5.02
C VAL A 46 6.70 -2.13 -3.75
N PHE A 47 7.02 -2.74 -2.60
CA PHE A 47 6.53 -2.27 -1.30
C PHE A 47 7.04 -0.86 -1.03
N ILE A 48 6.11 0.08 -0.91
CA ILE A 48 6.40 1.48 -0.52
C ILE A 48 6.26 1.68 0.99
N TYR A 49 5.62 0.73 1.67
CA TYR A 49 5.51 0.65 3.12
C TYR A 49 5.24 -0.80 3.53
N GLY A 50 5.88 -1.27 4.61
CA GLY A 50 5.81 -2.68 5.03
C GLY A 50 6.61 -3.63 4.14
N PRO A 51 6.33 -4.95 4.15
CA PRO A 51 5.16 -5.62 4.72
C PRO A 51 5.16 -5.65 6.27
N VAL A 52 3.99 -5.43 6.87
CA VAL A 52 3.76 -5.46 8.32
C VAL A 52 2.63 -6.44 8.65
N ARG A 53 2.68 -7.05 9.82
CA ARG A 53 1.63 -7.96 10.28
C ARG A 53 0.27 -7.24 10.25
N LEU A 54 -0.76 -7.87 9.68
CA LEU A 54 -2.07 -7.26 9.59
C LEU A 54 -2.76 -7.29 10.96
N ASP A 55 -2.78 -6.13 11.58
CA ASP A 55 -3.56 -5.83 12.78
C ASP A 55 -4.26 -4.47 12.62
N ASP A 56 -5.17 -4.12 13.53
CA ASP A 56 -5.94 -2.86 13.46
C ASP A 56 -5.06 -1.61 13.38
N ARG A 57 -3.88 -1.63 14.01
CA ARG A 57 -2.91 -0.53 13.96
C ARG A 57 -2.25 -0.47 12.58
N ALA A 58 -1.91 -1.60 11.99
CA ALA A 58 -1.37 -1.65 10.63
C ALA A 58 -2.39 -1.11 9.61
N VAL A 59 -3.66 -1.49 9.73
CA VAL A 59 -4.76 -0.96 8.90
C VAL A 59 -4.89 0.55 9.06
N ALA A 60 -4.91 1.05 10.29
CA ALA A 60 -4.99 2.48 10.56
C ALA A 60 -3.80 3.24 9.96
N HIS A 61 -2.59 2.68 10.05
CA HIS A 61 -1.39 3.32 9.51
C HIS A 61 -1.38 3.34 7.96
N ILE A 62 -1.83 2.25 7.32
CA ILE A 62 -1.97 2.19 5.85
C ILE A 62 -3.01 3.22 5.37
N ASN A 63 -4.13 3.36 6.09
CA ASN A 63 -5.13 4.37 5.75
C ASN A 63 -4.59 5.79 5.95
N ALA A 64 -3.90 6.07 7.05
CA ALA A 64 -3.26 7.36 7.28
C ALA A 64 -2.23 7.71 6.20
N LEU A 65 -1.44 6.73 5.75
CA LEU A 65 -0.51 6.89 4.63
C LEU A 65 -1.24 7.27 3.34
N ARG A 66 -2.35 6.60 3.02
CA ARG A 66 -3.17 6.93 1.84
C ARG A 66 -3.77 8.32 1.92
N ASP A 67 -4.28 8.71 3.08
CA ASP A 67 -4.81 10.06 3.29
C ASP A 67 -3.71 11.10 3.09
N ALA A 68 -2.50 10.85 3.57
CA ALA A 68 -1.34 11.73 3.35
C ALA A 68 -0.96 11.84 1.86
N LEU A 69 -1.03 10.72 1.11
CA LEU A 69 -0.83 10.73 -0.35
C LEU A 69 -1.90 11.56 -1.07
N LEU A 70 -3.17 11.39 -0.70
CA LEU A 70 -4.28 12.17 -1.27
C LEU A 70 -4.16 13.66 -0.96
N ARG A 71 -3.69 14.00 0.24
CA ARG A 71 -3.44 15.38 0.66
C ARG A 71 -2.16 15.97 0.07
N ARG A 72 -1.36 15.17 -0.65
CA ARG A 72 -0.03 15.53 -1.16
C ARG A 72 0.96 15.94 -0.05
N GLU A 73 0.72 15.47 1.17
CA GLU A 73 1.67 15.57 2.29
C GLU A 73 2.81 14.57 2.15
N ARG A 74 2.53 13.45 1.48
CA ARG A 74 3.48 12.43 1.03
C ARG A 74 3.34 12.26 -0.48
N CYS A 75 4.42 11.87 -1.13
CA CYS A 75 4.41 11.57 -2.57
C CYS A 75 5.12 10.25 -2.86
N ILE A 76 4.66 9.55 -3.90
CA ILE A 76 5.40 8.42 -4.46
C ILE A 76 6.19 8.95 -5.66
N VAL A 77 7.50 8.73 -5.65
CA VAL A 77 8.42 9.12 -6.72
C VAL A 77 9.21 7.90 -7.18
N GLU A 78 9.58 7.86 -8.45
CA GLU A 78 10.54 6.88 -8.95
C GLU A 78 11.96 7.25 -8.53
N ASP A 79 12.70 6.29 -7.99
CA ASP A 79 14.14 6.46 -7.77
C ASP A 79 14.93 6.28 -9.08
N HIS A 80 16.26 6.38 -9.01
CA HIS A 80 17.14 6.29 -10.19
C HIS A 80 17.00 4.97 -10.96
N GLN A 81 16.46 3.92 -10.32
CA GLN A 81 16.23 2.60 -10.89
C GLN A 81 14.77 2.40 -11.36
N GLY A 82 13.95 3.46 -11.36
CA GLY A 82 12.53 3.37 -11.70
C GLY A 82 11.70 2.67 -10.62
N ARG A 83 12.19 2.60 -9.38
CA ARG A 83 11.44 1.95 -8.29
C ARG A 83 10.66 3.01 -7.51
N PRO A 84 9.35 2.77 -7.26
CA PRO A 84 8.58 3.71 -6.46
C PRO A 84 9.09 3.76 -5.04
N ARG A 85 9.21 4.99 -4.52
CA ARG A 85 9.58 5.29 -3.14
C ARG A 85 8.67 6.37 -2.58
N LEU A 86 8.31 6.20 -1.32
CA LEU A 86 7.58 7.20 -0.55
C LEU A 86 8.54 8.27 -0.02
N ILE A 87 8.21 9.54 -0.24
CA ILE A 87 8.89 10.71 0.35
C ILE A 87 7.91 11.51 1.21
#